data_AF-A0A0E2B0Z5-F1
#
_entry.id   AF-A0A0E2B0Z5-F1
#
_cell.length_a   1.000
_cell.length_b   1.000
_cell.length_c   1.000
_cell.angle_alpha   90.00
_cell.angle_beta   90.00
_cell.angle_gamma   90.00
#
_symmetry.space_group_name_H-M   'P 1'
#
loop_
_entity.id
_entity.type
_entity.pdbx_description
1 polymer ?
#
loop_
_entity_poly.entity_id
_entity_poly.type
_entity_poly.pdbx_seq_one_letter_code
_entity_poly.pdbx_strand_id
1 'polypeptide(L)'
;MSAPDIDTIFLALPDDDLANLATMNPDADYSLRNILIDSIHHELTHNFNFSIYSVRGVIYRDPYWDSLKPSSFEYGTYVTGSVPYPLHFPQGPWPNYRHFWNPIPAFVSDYATTSFAEDRAEIGAGIMGNQFWEINEICRTDSFVAAKVNQTISEMNRFWPFEGADDTEWKRRISQMSCD
;
A
#
# COMPACT_ATOMS: atom_id res chain seq x y z
N MET A 1 34.80 -1.73 11.99
CA MET A 1 33.51 -1.15 11.59
C MET A 1 32.49 -1.74 12.55
N SER A 2 31.87 -0.93 13.42
CA SER A 2 30.78 -1.42 14.27
C SER A 2 29.58 -1.76 13.39
N ALA A 3 28.85 -2.81 13.76
CA ALA A 3 27.54 -3.06 13.16
C ALA A 3 26.66 -1.82 13.40
N PRO A 4 25.80 -1.41 12.45
CA PRO A 4 24.85 -0.34 12.69
C PRO A 4 23.95 -0.73 13.88
N ASP A 5 23.68 0.24 14.75
CA ASP A 5 22.78 0.06 15.88
C ASP A 5 21.39 -0.41 15.39
N ILE A 6 20.78 -1.30 16.17
CA ILE A 6 19.51 -2.01 15.88
C ILE A 6 18.30 -1.05 15.74
N ASP A 7 18.49 0.26 15.95
CA ASP A 7 17.44 1.28 15.90
C ASP A 7 17.32 2.00 14.54
N THR A 8 18.00 1.52 13.50
CA THR A 8 17.93 2.12 12.15
C THR A 8 17.03 1.32 11.22
N ILE A 9 15.86 1.87 10.89
CA ILE A 9 15.04 1.39 9.76
C ILE A 9 15.69 1.90 8.47
N PHE A 10 16.24 0.98 7.68
CA PHE A 10 16.70 1.32 6.33
C PHE A 10 15.51 1.32 5.39
N LEU A 11 15.14 2.50 4.89
CA LEU A 11 14.24 2.63 3.75
C LEU A 11 15.08 2.43 2.51
N ALA A 12 15.12 1.19 2.00
CA ALA A 12 15.59 0.96 0.64
C ALA A 12 14.51 1.47 -0.30
N LEU A 13 14.71 2.69 -0.80
CA LEU A 13 13.86 3.28 -1.83
C LEU A 13 14.39 2.75 -3.17
N PRO A 14 13.61 2.01 -3.96
CA PRO A 14 13.98 1.73 -5.35
C PRO A 14 14.21 3.07 -6.06
N ASP A 15 15.31 3.18 -6.79
CA ASP A 15 15.82 4.42 -7.39
C ASP A 15 14.86 5.12 -8.38
N ASP A 16 13.66 4.59 -8.61
CA ASP A 16 12.75 5.03 -9.67
C ASP A 16 11.57 5.89 -9.16
N ASP A 17 11.06 5.67 -7.94
CA ASP A 17 9.81 6.32 -7.51
C ASP A 17 10.03 7.64 -6.77
N LEU A 18 10.94 7.68 -5.78
CA LEU A 18 11.21 8.89 -5.00
C LEU A 18 12.27 9.80 -5.65
N ALA A 19 13.22 9.25 -6.40
CA ALA A 19 14.25 10.05 -7.07
C ALA A 19 13.68 10.89 -8.22
N ASN A 20 12.63 10.40 -8.90
CA ASN A 20 11.92 11.16 -9.93
C ASN A 20 11.08 12.33 -9.38
N LEU A 21 10.79 12.34 -8.07
CA LEU A 21 10.05 13.42 -7.40
C LEU A 21 10.94 14.61 -6.98
N ALA A 22 12.27 14.47 -7.03
CA ALA A 22 13.25 15.48 -6.59
C ALA A 22 13.31 16.75 -7.48
N THR A 23 12.56 16.79 -8.59
CA THR A 23 12.56 17.94 -9.52
C THR A 23 11.37 18.90 -9.32
N MET A 24 10.47 18.63 -8.37
CA MET A 24 9.23 19.38 -8.20
C MET A 24 9.16 20.11 -6.86
N ASN A 25 8.55 21.30 -6.85
CA ASN A 25 8.47 22.16 -5.67
C ASN A 25 7.42 21.63 -4.66
N PRO A 26 7.84 21.16 -3.46
CA PRO A 26 6.94 20.58 -2.46
C PRO A 26 5.94 21.58 -1.85
N ASP A 27 6.23 22.88 -1.94
CA ASP A 27 5.37 23.94 -1.36
C ASP A 27 4.31 24.45 -2.35
N ALA A 28 4.45 24.15 -3.65
CA ALA A 28 3.58 24.70 -4.69
C ALA A 28 2.44 23.76 -5.11
N ASP A 29 2.52 22.47 -4.77
CA ASP A 29 1.61 21.47 -5.32
C ASP A 29 1.10 20.49 -4.24
N TYR A 30 -0.15 20.72 -3.81
CA TYR A 30 -0.88 19.81 -2.92
C TYR A 30 -0.94 18.37 -3.47
N SER A 31 -0.93 18.22 -4.81
CA SER A 31 -0.87 16.91 -5.47
C SER A 31 0.45 16.20 -5.20
N LEU A 32 1.57 16.92 -5.21
CA LEU A 32 2.91 16.34 -4.99
C LEU A 32 3.08 15.85 -3.55
N ARG A 33 2.61 16.62 -2.56
CA ARG A 33 2.66 16.20 -1.16
C ARG A 33 1.85 14.93 -0.92
N ASN A 34 0.70 14.79 -1.59
CA ASN A 34 -0.11 13.58 -1.46
C ASN A 34 0.57 12.37 -2.10
N ILE A 35 1.15 12.54 -3.30
CA ILE A 35 1.94 11.50 -3.97
C ILE A 35 3.10 11.03 -3.07
N LEU A 36 3.86 11.97 -2.50
CA LEU A 36 4.99 11.65 -1.62
C LEU A 36 4.57 10.85 -0.38
N ILE A 37 3.49 11.24 0.28
CA ILE A 37 2.99 10.53 1.47
C ILE A 37 2.59 9.10 1.10
N ASP A 38 1.84 8.91 0.01
CA ASP A 38 1.40 7.59 -0.43
C ASP A 38 2.58 6.71 -0.87
N SER A 39 3.57 7.27 -1.59
CA SER A 39 4.81 6.57 -1.92
C SER A 39 5.60 6.16 -0.68
N ILE A 40 5.74 7.04 0.32
CA ILE A 40 6.46 6.72 1.56
C ILE A 40 5.77 5.57 2.30
N HIS A 41 4.45 5.61 2.47
CA HIS A 41 3.74 4.54 3.17
C HIS A 41 3.75 3.21 2.40
N HIS A 42 3.75 3.27 1.07
CA HIS A 42 3.91 2.09 0.22
C HIS A 42 5.29 1.44 0.40
N GLU A 43 6.37 2.21 0.29
CA GLU A 43 7.73 1.68 0.48
C GLU A 43 7.97 1.20 1.92
N LEU A 44 7.40 1.88 2.92
CA LEU A 44 7.40 1.41 4.30
C LEU A 44 6.70 0.06 4.43
N THR A 45 5.60 -0.15 3.70
CA THR A 45 4.89 -1.43 3.69
C THR A 45 5.73 -2.54 3.06
N HIS A 46 6.47 -2.26 1.98
CA HIS A 46 7.45 -3.21 1.44
C HIS A 46 8.50 -3.63 2.48
N ASN A 47 9.05 -2.67 3.23
CA ASN A 47 10.04 -2.95 4.28
C ASN A 47 9.46 -3.76 5.44
N PHE A 48 8.25 -3.39 5.89
CA PHE A 48 7.47 -4.13 6.88
C PHE A 48 7.22 -5.58 6.42
N ASN A 49 6.75 -5.78 5.19
CA ASN A 49 6.52 -7.11 4.62
C ASN A 49 7.81 -7.92 4.57
N PHE A 50 8.91 -7.30 4.13
CA PHE A 50 10.22 -7.95 4.11
C PHE A 50 10.65 -8.41 5.51
N SER A 51 10.41 -7.61 6.54
CA SER A 51 10.75 -7.95 7.93
C SER A 51 9.95 -9.15 8.47
N ILE A 52 8.65 -9.24 8.13
CA ILE A 52 7.78 -10.34 8.57
C ILE A 52 8.08 -11.62 7.79
N TYR A 53 8.34 -11.50 6.50
CA TYR A 53 8.43 -12.63 5.57
C TYR A 53 9.87 -13.03 5.20
N SER A 54 10.89 -12.48 5.88
CA SER A 54 12.32 -12.67 5.61
C SER A 54 12.74 -14.15 5.56
N VAL A 55 12.81 -14.68 4.33
CA VAL A 55 13.82 -15.64 3.87
C VAL A 55 14.40 -15.07 2.56
N ARG A 56 15.73 -14.92 2.53
CA ARG A 56 16.56 -14.31 1.48
C ARG A 56 15.99 -14.41 0.05
N GLY A 57 15.57 -13.25 -0.49
CA GLY A 57 15.52 -12.99 -1.93
C GLY A 57 14.34 -13.58 -2.71
N VAL A 58 13.34 -14.15 -2.04
CA VAL A 58 12.12 -14.67 -2.68
C VAL A 58 10.93 -14.17 -1.88
N ILE A 59 10.12 -13.29 -2.46
CA ILE A 59 8.83 -12.86 -1.89
C ILE A 59 8.02 -14.13 -1.65
N TYR A 60 7.82 -14.50 -0.39
CA TYR A 60 6.97 -15.64 -0.04
C TYR A 60 5.56 -15.28 -0.51
N ARG A 61 5.06 -15.97 -1.55
CA ARG A 61 3.66 -15.92 -1.93
C ARG A 61 2.88 -16.55 -0.79
N ASP A 62 2.37 -15.72 0.10
CA ASP A 62 1.43 -16.16 1.13
C ASP A 62 0.22 -16.80 0.41
N PRO A 63 -0.03 -18.11 0.58
CA PRO A 63 -1.12 -18.79 -0.10
C PRO A 63 -2.48 -18.20 0.25
N TYR A 64 -2.64 -17.66 1.46
CA TYR A 64 -3.88 -17.01 1.85
C TYR A 64 -4.06 -15.72 1.06
N TRP A 65 -3.08 -14.81 1.04
CA TRP A 65 -3.15 -13.60 0.21
C TRP A 65 -3.35 -13.93 -1.27
N ASP A 66 -2.65 -14.95 -1.79
CA ASP A 66 -2.79 -15.39 -3.18
C ASP A 66 -4.19 -15.93 -3.49
N SER A 67 -4.93 -16.41 -2.49
CA SER A 67 -6.34 -16.79 -2.63
C SER A 67 -7.30 -15.60 -2.65
N LEU A 68 -6.87 -14.42 -2.19
CA LEU A 68 -7.68 -13.20 -2.13
C LEU A 68 -7.68 -12.45 -3.47
N LYS A 69 -7.93 -13.14 -4.57
CA LYS A 69 -8.07 -12.56 -5.91
C LYS A 69 -9.01 -13.41 -6.77
N PRO A 70 -9.61 -12.85 -7.83
CA PRO A 70 -10.40 -13.63 -8.76
C PRO A 70 -9.59 -14.79 -9.35
N SER A 71 -10.20 -15.97 -9.47
CA SER A 71 -9.53 -17.18 -9.99
C SER A 71 -8.97 -17.04 -11.41
N SER A 72 -9.54 -16.14 -12.21
CA SER A 72 -9.09 -15.83 -13.57
C SER A 72 -7.99 -14.77 -13.63
N PHE A 73 -7.62 -14.17 -12.50
CA PHE A 73 -6.65 -13.08 -12.45
C PHE A 73 -5.23 -13.60 -12.21
N GLU A 74 -4.30 -13.08 -12.99
CA GLU A 74 -2.85 -13.26 -12.81
C GLU A 74 -2.15 -11.90 -12.73
N TYR A 75 -1.29 -11.73 -11.73
CA TYR A 75 -0.50 -10.51 -11.56
C TYR A 75 0.30 -10.17 -12.81
N GLY A 76 0.38 -8.87 -13.12
CA GLY A 76 1.14 -8.36 -14.27
C GLY A 76 0.46 -8.56 -15.63
N THR A 77 -0.72 -9.20 -15.68
CA THR A 77 -1.47 -9.37 -16.93
C THR A 77 -2.51 -8.28 -17.18
N TYR A 78 -2.86 -7.53 -16.14
CA TYR A 78 -3.82 -6.42 -16.25
C TYR A 78 -3.18 -5.22 -16.95
N VAL A 79 -3.90 -4.68 -17.92
CA VAL A 79 -3.47 -3.49 -18.67
C VAL A 79 -4.05 -2.26 -17.98
N THR A 80 -3.20 -1.38 -17.45
CA THR A 80 -3.59 -0.09 -16.84
C THR A 80 -4.52 0.69 -17.76
N GLY A 81 -5.63 1.21 -17.21
CA GLY A 81 -6.66 1.92 -17.97
C GLY A 81 -7.50 1.05 -18.93
N SER A 82 -7.44 -0.28 -18.81
CA SER A 82 -8.30 -1.18 -19.61
C SER A 82 -9.77 -1.14 -19.21
N VAL A 83 -10.07 -0.75 -17.97
CA VAL A 83 -11.42 -0.39 -17.53
C VAL A 83 -11.60 1.13 -17.52
N PRO A 84 -12.78 1.65 -17.91
CA PRO A 84 -13.04 3.08 -17.87
C PRO A 84 -12.94 3.61 -16.43
N TYR A 85 -12.13 4.66 -16.23
CA TYR A 85 -12.07 5.37 -14.96
C TYR A 85 -13.43 5.99 -14.60
N PRO A 86 -13.74 6.15 -13.29
CA PRO A 86 -14.91 6.90 -12.84
C PRO A 86 -14.95 8.32 -13.41
N LEU A 87 -16.17 8.86 -13.60
CA LEU A 87 -16.42 10.19 -14.20
C LEU A 87 -15.68 11.36 -13.53
N HIS A 88 -15.24 11.20 -12.28
CA HIS A 88 -14.52 12.21 -11.50
C HIS A 88 -13.17 11.73 -10.97
N PHE A 89 -12.58 10.73 -11.65
CA PHE A 89 -11.25 10.25 -11.30
C PHE A 89 -10.22 11.40 -11.39
N PRO A 90 -9.38 11.62 -10.36
CA PRO A 90 -8.41 12.70 -10.38
C PRO A 90 -7.50 12.58 -11.60
N GLN A 91 -7.51 13.61 -12.43
CA GLN A 91 -6.64 13.72 -13.60
C GLN A 91 -5.40 14.53 -13.18
N GLY A 92 -4.46 13.89 -12.48
CA GLY A 92 -3.16 14.46 -12.13
C GLY A 92 -2.07 14.17 -13.17
N PRO A 93 -0.91 14.84 -13.11
CA PRO A 93 0.27 14.40 -13.87
C PRO A 93 0.59 12.97 -13.46
N TRP A 94 0.90 12.15 -14.46
CA TRP A 94 1.19 10.74 -14.29
C TRP A 94 2.20 10.50 -13.15
N PRO A 95 1.97 9.49 -12.30
CA PRO A 95 1.08 8.36 -12.57
C PRO A 95 -0.18 8.30 -11.68
N ASN A 96 -1.36 8.51 -12.27
CA ASN A 96 -2.66 8.28 -11.60
C ASN A 96 -3.00 6.77 -11.40
N TYR A 97 -2.08 5.85 -11.74
CA TYR A 97 -2.34 4.40 -11.64
C TYR A 97 -2.38 3.87 -10.20
N ARG A 98 -1.91 4.67 -9.23
CA ARG A 98 -1.94 4.35 -7.77
C ARG A 98 -3.11 4.96 -7.02
N HIS A 99 -3.99 5.71 -7.71
CA HIS A 99 -5.20 6.24 -7.07
C HIS A 99 -6.22 5.11 -6.85
N PHE A 100 -6.92 5.16 -5.73
CA PHE A 100 -7.80 4.08 -5.29
C PHE A 100 -9.21 4.27 -5.84
N TRP A 101 -9.68 3.26 -6.55
CA TRP A 101 -11.01 3.26 -7.14
C TRP A 101 -11.60 1.87 -7.37
N ASN A 102 -10.87 0.82 -6.98
CA ASN A 102 -11.27 -0.58 -7.13
C ASN A 102 -11.57 -0.98 -8.59
N PRO A 103 -10.57 -0.92 -9.50
CA PRO A 103 -10.76 -1.18 -10.94
C PRO A 103 -11.37 -2.54 -11.26
N ILE A 104 -10.96 -3.54 -10.49
CA ILE A 104 -11.41 -4.92 -10.58
C ILE A 104 -11.53 -5.49 -9.16
N PRO A 105 -12.37 -6.52 -8.96
CA PRO A 105 -12.50 -7.14 -7.64
C PRO A 105 -11.14 -7.56 -7.07
N ALA A 106 -11.00 -7.37 -5.77
CA ALA A 106 -9.81 -7.59 -4.95
C ALA A 106 -8.68 -6.55 -5.01
N PHE A 107 -8.70 -5.58 -5.91
CA PHE A 107 -7.57 -4.64 -6.08
C PHE A 107 -8.02 -3.22 -5.86
N VAL A 108 -7.25 -2.43 -5.10
CA VAL A 108 -7.62 -1.03 -4.77
C VAL A 108 -7.28 -0.04 -5.90
N SER A 109 -6.23 -0.32 -6.68
CA SER A 109 -5.70 0.53 -7.75
C SER A 109 -5.27 -0.31 -8.96
N ASP A 110 -5.00 0.35 -10.09
CA ASP A 110 -4.39 -0.33 -11.24
C ASP A 110 -3.00 -0.86 -10.89
N TYR A 111 -2.24 -0.14 -10.07
CA TYR A 111 -0.90 -0.54 -9.64
C TYR A 111 -0.89 -1.82 -8.83
N ALA A 112 -1.89 -2.01 -7.95
CA ALA A 112 -2.03 -3.22 -7.15
C ALA A 112 -2.13 -4.49 -7.99
N THR A 113 -2.51 -4.39 -9.27
CA THR A 113 -2.60 -5.53 -10.18
C THR A 113 -1.25 -5.99 -10.75
N THR A 114 -0.20 -5.18 -10.61
CA THR A 114 1.09 -5.40 -11.28
C THR A 114 1.89 -6.54 -10.64
N SER A 115 1.88 -6.65 -9.32
CA SER A 115 2.61 -7.69 -8.60
C SER A 115 1.98 -7.98 -7.24
N PHE A 116 2.26 -9.17 -6.72
CA PHE A 116 1.88 -9.56 -5.35
C PHE A 116 2.45 -8.59 -4.30
N ALA A 117 3.65 -8.04 -4.53
CA ALA A 117 4.26 -7.09 -3.62
C ALA A 117 3.54 -5.73 -3.68
N GLU A 118 3.22 -5.25 -4.88
CA GLU A 118 2.53 -3.96 -5.05
C GLU A 118 1.12 -3.99 -4.48
N ASP A 119 0.40 -5.10 -4.65
CA ASP A 119 -0.92 -5.27 -4.03
C ASP A 119 -0.88 -5.11 -2.51
N ARG A 120 0.08 -5.77 -1.86
CA ARG A 120 0.28 -5.62 -0.41
C ARG A 120 0.67 -4.20 -0.03
N ALA A 121 1.59 -3.59 -0.77
CA ALA A 121 2.09 -2.26 -0.49
C ALA A 121 1.03 -1.18 -0.68
N GLU A 122 0.16 -1.31 -1.68
CA GLU A 122 -0.99 -0.42 -1.86
C GLU A 122 -1.99 -0.57 -0.69
N ILE A 123 -2.31 -1.78 -0.24
CA ILE A 123 -3.19 -1.95 0.94
C ILE A 123 -2.61 -1.26 2.19
N GLY A 124 -1.32 -1.43 2.48
CA GLY A 124 -0.67 -0.77 3.61
C GLY A 124 -0.59 0.75 3.45
N ALA A 125 -0.31 1.23 2.23
CA ALA A 125 -0.32 2.66 1.90
C ALA A 125 -1.70 3.28 2.09
N GLY A 126 -2.76 2.57 1.74
CA GLY A 126 -4.14 2.99 1.99
C GLY A 126 -4.43 3.20 3.48
N ILE A 127 -4.08 2.21 4.30
CA ILE A 127 -4.36 2.24 5.75
C ILE A 127 -3.60 3.40 6.43
N MET A 128 -2.36 3.66 6.01
CA MET A 128 -1.48 4.60 6.71
C MET A 128 -1.41 6.00 6.06
N GLY A 129 -1.71 6.10 4.76
CA GLY A 129 -1.51 7.27 3.93
C GLY A 129 -2.75 8.14 3.74
N ASN A 130 -2.79 8.88 2.62
CA ASN A 130 -3.84 9.86 2.37
C ASN A 130 -5.09 9.25 1.73
N GLN A 131 -4.99 8.07 1.14
CA GLN A 131 -6.11 7.33 0.53
C GLN A 131 -6.90 6.49 1.54
N PHE A 132 -6.87 6.91 2.82
CA PHE A 132 -7.47 6.21 3.95
C PHE A 132 -8.99 6.08 3.86
N TRP A 133 -9.65 7.11 3.35
CA TRP A 133 -11.11 7.12 3.24
C TRP A 133 -11.56 6.22 2.10
N GLU A 134 -10.84 6.24 0.99
CA GLU A 134 -11.06 5.43 -0.19
C GLU A 134 -10.89 3.94 0.12
N ILE A 135 -9.81 3.54 0.81
CA ILE A 135 -9.65 2.13 1.19
C ILE A 135 -10.73 1.67 2.19
N ASN A 136 -11.19 2.55 3.09
CA ASN A 136 -12.31 2.27 3.99
C ASN A 136 -13.61 2.00 3.21
N GLU A 137 -13.88 2.80 2.18
CA GLU A 137 -15.07 2.63 1.33
C GLU A 137 -14.98 1.35 0.48
N ILE A 138 -13.84 1.14 -0.16
CA ILE A 138 -13.60 -0.06 -0.98
C ILE A 138 -13.71 -1.31 -0.12
N CYS A 139 -13.08 -1.35 1.06
CA CYS A 139 -13.07 -2.56 1.86
C CYS A 139 -14.46 -2.92 2.45
N ARG A 140 -15.38 -1.97 2.60
CA ARG A 140 -16.79 -2.26 2.96
C ARG A 140 -17.60 -2.89 1.83
N THR A 141 -17.15 -2.72 0.58
CA THR A 141 -17.91 -3.13 -0.61
C THR A 141 -17.28 -4.33 -1.31
N ASP A 142 -15.97 -4.50 -1.20
CA ASP A 142 -15.21 -5.61 -1.78
C ASP A 142 -14.66 -6.53 -0.67
N SER A 143 -15.25 -7.71 -0.53
CA SER A 143 -14.89 -8.69 0.50
C SER A 143 -13.45 -9.21 0.38
N PHE A 144 -12.86 -9.21 -0.82
CA PHE A 144 -11.46 -9.58 -0.97
C PHE A 144 -10.55 -8.48 -0.42
N VAL A 145 -10.87 -7.21 -0.71
CA VAL A 145 -10.15 -6.08 -0.13
C VAL A 145 -10.33 -6.03 1.39
N ALA A 146 -11.53 -6.31 1.91
CA ALA A 146 -11.78 -6.45 3.34
C ALA A 146 -10.84 -7.48 4.01
N ALA A 147 -10.74 -8.66 3.40
CA ALA A 147 -9.87 -9.73 3.90
C ALA A 147 -8.39 -9.32 3.86
N LYS A 148 -7.95 -8.63 2.80
CA LYS A 148 -6.58 -8.09 2.69
C LYS A 148 -6.29 -7.04 3.75
N VAL A 149 -7.19 -6.06 3.93
CA VAL A 149 -7.06 -5.03 4.97
C VAL A 149 -6.95 -5.65 6.35
N ASN A 150 -7.84 -6.59 6.69
CA ASN A 150 -7.83 -7.27 7.99
C ASN A 150 -6.55 -8.05 8.22
N GLN A 151 -6.05 -8.73 7.18
CA GLN A 151 -4.77 -9.41 7.24
C GLN A 151 -3.61 -8.42 7.47
N THR A 152 -3.54 -7.33 6.70
CA THR A 152 -2.51 -6.30 6.85
C THR A 152 -2.55 -5.67 8.23
N ILE A 153 -3.73 -5.37 8.78
CA ILE A 153 -3.91 -4.88 10.16
C ILE A 153 -3.35 -5.88 11.18
N SER A 154 -3.64 -7.17 11.03
CA SER A 154 -3.12 -8.21 11.91
C SER A 154 -1.59 -8.26 11.86
N GLU A 155 -1.00 -8.17 10.67
CA GLU A 155 0.44 -8.16 10.46
C GLU A 155 1.08 -6.87 11.05
N MET A 156 0.45 -5.71 10.84
CA MET A 156 0.89 -4.42 11.38
C MET A 156 0.87 -4.41 12.92
N ASN A 157 -0.14 -5.03 13.54
CA ASN A 157 -0.19 -5.20 14.99
C ASN A 157 0.91 -6.14 15.50
N ARG A 158 1.26 -7.18 14.74
CA ARG A 158 2.36 -8.09 15.08
C ARG A 158 3.73 -7.44 14.94
N PHE A 159 3.91 -6.57 13.95
CA PHE A 159 5.16 -5.84 13.73
C PHE A 159 5.42 -4.76 14.77
N TRP A 160 4.37 -4.10 15.26
CA TRP A 160 4.47 -3.06 16.28
C TRP A 160 3.75 -3.45 17.59
N PRO A 161 4.31 -4.38 18.38
CA PRO A 161 3.68 -4.92 19.58
C PRO A 161 3.98 -4.10 20.86
N PHE A 162 4.49 -2.88 20.74
CA PHE A 162 4.96 -2.10 21.89
C PHE A 162 3.81 -1.59 22.78
N GLU A 163 3.86 -1.94 24.07
CA GLU A 163 2.91 -1.45 25.08
C GLU A 163 3.03 0.08 25.25
N GLY A 164 1.89 0.75 25.45
CA GLY A 164 1.84 2.21 25.63
C GLY A 164 1.89 3.02 24.33
N ALA A 165 1.88 2.37 23.17
CA ALA A 165 1.85 3.04 21.86
C ALA A 165 0.43 3.31 21.32
N ASP A 166 -0.60 3.23 22.17
CA ASP A 166 -2.01 3.32 21.77
C ASP A 166 -2.40 4.70 21.20
N ASP A 167 -1.65 5.75 21.56
CA ASP A 167 -1.83 7.11 21.07
C ASP A 167 -1.04 7.42 19.79
N THR A 168 -0.27 6.46 19.28
CA THR A 168 0.48 6.64 18.04
C THR A 168 -0.44 6.70 16.83
N GLU A 169 -0.02 7.44 15.80
CA GLU A 169 -0.74 7.50 14.52
C GLU A 169 -0.95 6.11 13.91
N TRP A 170 0.00 5.19 14.10
CA TRP A 170 -0.09 3.79 13.68
C TRP A 170 -1.30 3.08 14.28
N LYS A 171 -1.43 3.09 15.61
CA LYS A 171 -2.56 2.45 16.30
C LYS A 171 -3.87 3.19 16.01
N ARG A 172 -3.84 4.52 15.88
CA ARG A 172 -5.02 5.32 15.51
C ARG A 172 -5.55 4.96 14.13
N ARG A 173 -4.71 4.89 13.10
CA ARG A 173 -5.13 4.56 11.73
C ARG A 173 -5.71 3.17 11.63
N ILE A 174 -5.03 2.18 12.18
CA ILE A 174 -5.48 0.78 12.16
C ILE A 174 -6.83 0.62 12.87
N SER A 175 -7.03 1.27 14.03
CA SER A 175 -8.29 1.19 14.78
C SER A 175 -9.46 1.93 14.12
N GLN A 176 -9.18 2.87 13.22
CA GLN A 176 -10.20 3.60 12.46
C GLN A 176 -10.64 2.88 11.18
N MET A 177 -9.95 1.81 10.78
CA MET A 177 -10.40 0.96 9.67
C MET A 177 -11.69 0.24 10.05
N SER A 178 -12.68 0.29 9.17
CA SER A 178 -13.95 -0.39 9.33
C SER A 178 -14.41 -0.92 7.98
N CYS A 179 -14.25 -2.23 7.80
CA CYS A 179 -14.59 -2.95 6.57
C CYS A 179 -15.89 -3.77 6.69
N ASP A 180 -16.67 -3.53 7.76
CA ASP A 180 -17.93 -4.20 8.09
C ASP A 180 -19.15 -3.32 7.76
#